data_AF-A0A528CIF6-F1
#
_entry.id   AF-A0A528CIF6-F1
#
_cell.length_a   1.000
_cell.length_b   1.000
_cell.length_c   1.000
_cell.angle_alpha   90.00
_cell.angle_beta   90.00
_cell.angle_gamma   90.00
#
_symmetry.space_group_name_H-M   'P 1'
#
loop_
_entity.id
_entity.type
_entity.pdbx_description
1 polymer ?
#
loop_
_entity_poly.entity_id
_entity_poly.type
_entity_poly.pdbx_seq_one_letter_code
_entity_poly.pdbx_strand_id
1 'polypeptide(L)'
;MEKHRCFVGTAGWGIPSRYKDLFPGSGAHLERYSGRLAGVEINSSFYKPHRRETYERWTHSVPEDFRFCVKVPRAVTHEHRLADCEDLIGAFLGQAGGLGRKLAVLLVQLPPSLSFEPRVTEGFFGLLRKQTGSKIACEPRHASWFEQDADALLTGFRVARVAADPARVPAAATPSGWPGLVYFRLHGAPRIYYSDYDTD
;
A
#
# COMPACT_ATOMS: atom_id res chain seq x y z
N MET A 1 -19.80 20.71 -1.62
CA MET A 1 -19.39 19.30 -1.38
C MET A 1 -17.95 19.16 -1.82
N GLU A 2 -17.04 18.86 -0.90
CA GLU A 2 -15.65 18.57 -1.24
C GLU A 2 -15.61 17.25 -2.01
N LYS A 3 -15.15 17.27 -3.28
CA LYS A 3 -15.07 16.04 -4.08
C LYS A 3 -13.91 15.20 -3.56
N HIS A 4 -14.20 14.11 -2.86
CA HIS A 4 -13.19 13.12 -2.51
C HIS A 4 -12.66 12.46 -3.79
N ARG A 5 -11.34 12.53 -4.03
CA ARG A 5 -10.71 11.82 -5.16
C ARG A 5 -10.55 10.34 -4.81
N CYS A 6 -11.21 9.47 -5.57
CA CYS A 6 -11.05 8.03 -5.49
C CYS A 6 -10.02 7.55 -6.53
N PHE A 7 -9.12 6.66 -6.13
CA PHE A 7 -8.17 6.00 -7.01
C PHE A 7 -8.41 4.50 -6.96
N VAL A 8 -8.64 3.89 -8.12
CA VAL A 8 -8.82 2.44 -8.27
C VAL A 8 -7.63 1.89 -9.04
N GLY A 9 -7.10 0.77 -8.56
CA GLY A 9 -5.94 0.10 -9.13
C GLY A 9 -5.80 -1.31 -8.61
N THR A 10 -4.82 -2.03 -9.16
CA THR A 10 -4.50 -3.41 -8.78
C THR A 10 -3.14 -3.51 -8.08
N ALA A 11 -2.93 -4.65 -7.43
CA ALA A 11 -1.68 -5.11 -6.86
C ALA A 11 -0.66 -5.53 -7.95
N GLY A 12 -0.13 -4.53 -8.66
CA GLY A 12 0.70 -4.71 -9.87
C GLY A 12 -0.07 -4.38 -11.14
N TRP A 13 0.64 -4.33 -12.28
CA TRP A 13 0.10 -3.87 -13.58
C TRP A 13 0.20 -4.95 -14.67
N GLY A 14 0.34 -6.22 -14.29
CA GLY A 14 0.19 -7.31 -15.25
C GLY A 14 -1.22 -7.30 -15.80
N ILE A 15 -1.36 -7.34 -17.14
CA ILE A 15 -2.66 -7.36 -17.81
C ILE A 15 -2.91 -8.81 -18.25
N PRO A 16 -3.82 -9.56 -17.59
CA PRO A 16 -4.18 -10.91 -18.01
C PRO A 16 -4.71 -10.92 -19.45
N SER A 17 -4.43 -11.99 -20.19
CA SER A 17 -4.84 -12.11 -21.61
C SER A 17 -6.35 -11.91 -21.79
N ARG A 18 -7.18 -12.36 -20.84
CA ARG A 18 -8.64 -12.19 -20.85
C ARG A 18 -9.10 -10.73 -20.79
N TYR A 19 -8.26 -9.82 -20.32
CA TYR A 19 -8.55 -8.38 -20.23
C TYR A 19 -7.74 -7.55 -21.24
N LYS A 20 -6.98 -8.19 -22.15
CA LYS A 20 -6.06 -7.49 -23.06
C LYS A 20 -6.74 -6.37 -23.86
N ASP A 21 -7.97 -6.61 -24.31
CA ASP A 21 -8.72 -5.68 -25.17
C ASP A 21 -9.28 -4.47 -24.38
N LEU A 22 -9.41 -4.60 -23.05
CA LEU A 22 -9.82 -3.49 -22.16
C LEU A 22 -8.70 -2.47 -21.92
N PHE A 23 -7.45 -2.84 -22.24
CA PHE A 23 -6.26 -2.01 -22.14
C PHE A 23 -5.62 -1.83 -23.52
N PRO A 24 -6.29 -1.13 -24.45
CA PRO A 24 -5.81 -0.96 -25.81
C PRO A 24 -4.49 -0.17 -25.85
N GLY A 25 -3.79 -0.23 -26.98
CA GLY A 25 -2.51 0.44 -27.20
C GLY A 25 -1.31 -0.51 -27.25
N SER A 26 -0.21 0.02 -27.78
CA SER A 26 1.11 -0.62 -27.79
C SER A 26 1.95 -0.12 -26.60
N GLY A 27 3.13 -0.71 -26.37
CA GLY A 27 4.04 -0.28 -25.30
C GLY A 27 4.11 -1.20 -24.10
N ALA A 28 4.80 -0.75 -23.05
CA ALA A 28 5.02 -1.52 -21.84
C ALA A 28 3.70 -1.72 -21.06
N HIS A 29 3.60 -2.79 -20.27
CA HIS A 29 2.38 -3.09 -19.50
C HIS A 29 1.90 -1.93 -18.63
N LEU A 30 2.81 -1.19 -17.98
CA LEU A 30 2.45 -0.08 -17.10
C LEU A 30 1.83 1.11 -17.86
N GLU A 31 2.32 1.40 -19.06
CA GLU A 31 1.82 2.47 -19.92
C GLU A 31 0.37 2.18 -20.34
N ARG A 32 0.15 0.98 -20.90
CA ARG A 32 -1.20 0.50 -21.26
C ARG A 32 -2.15 0.45 -20.06
N TYR A 33 -1.66 -0.03 -18.92
CA TYR A 33 -2.41 -0.07 -17.66
C TYR A 33 -2.86 1.33 -17.21
N SER A 34 -1.95 2.30 -17.27
CA SER A 34 -2.19 3.68 -16.82
C SER A 34 -3.16 4.47 -17.71
N GLY A 35 -3.40 4.01 -18.94
CA GLY A 35 -4.44 4.56 -19.81
C GLY A 35 -5.87 4.24 -19.33
N ARG A 36 -6.04 3.29 -18.41
CA ARG A 36 -7.36 2.84 -17.93
C ARG A 36 -7.59 3.01 -16.44
N LEU A 37 -6.56 2.84 -15.62
CA LEU A 37 -6.63 2.95 -14.16
C LEU A 37 -5.75 4.10 -13.66
N ALA A 38 -6.21 4.80 -12.62
CA ALA A 38 -5.58 6.02 -12.11
C ALA A 38 -4.47 5.74 -11.07
N GLY A 39 -4.29 4.49 -10.66
CA GLY A 39 -3.20 4.14 -9.76
C GLY A 39 -2.87 2.66 -9.74
N VAL A 40 -1.77 2.33 -9.06
CA VAL A 40 -1.30 0.95 -8.88
C VAL A 40 -0.55 0.79 -7.58
N GLU A 41 -0.60 -0.41 -7.01
CA GLU A 41 0.22 -0.82 -5.87
C GLU A 41 1.45 -1.60 -6.35
N ILE A 42 2.64 -1.06 -6.11
CA ILE A 42 3.91 -1.74 -6.33
C ILE A 42 4.14 -2.72 -5.17
N ASN A 43 3.96 -4.01 -5.47
CA ASN A 43 4.19 -5.10 -4.51
C ASN A 43 5.54 -5.78 -4.67
N SER A 44 6.23 -5.60 -5.79
CA SER A 44 7.53 -6.23 -6.04
C SER A 44 8.61 -5.73 -5.06
N SER A 45 8.48 -4.51 -4.55
CA SER A 45 9.34 -3.92 -3.49
C SER A 45 9.29 -4.69 -2.17
N PHE A 46 8.20 -5.42 -1.91
CA PHE A 46 8.09 -6.29 -0.75
C PHE A 46 9.14 -7.40 -0.78
N TYR A 47 9.39 -7.97 -1.97
CA TYR A 47 10.26 -9.14 -2.14
C TYR A 47 11.70 -8.77 -2.47
N LYS A 48 11.91 -7.70 -3.22
CA LYS A 48 13.25 -7.25 -3.63
C LYS A 48 13.33 -5.73 -3.74
N PRO A 49 14.44 -5.10 -3.33
CA PRO A 49 14.66 -3.70 -3.59
C PRO A 49 14.78 -3.44 -5.09
N HIS A 50 14.38 -2.24 -5.51
CA HIS A 50 14.59 -1.74 -6.87
C HIS A 50 15.54 -0.56 -6.83
N ARG A 51 16.32 -0.38 -7.90
CA ARG A 51 17.12 0.83 -8.05
C ARG A 51 16.22 2.04 -8.25
N ARG A 52 16.66 3.23 -7.82
CA ARG A 52 15.91 4.48 -7.94
C ARG A 52 15.49 4.76 -9.39
N GLU A 53 16.37 4.50 -10.35
CA GLU A 53 16.13 4.73 -11.79
C GLU A 53 14.97 3.86 -12.32
N THR A 54 14.69 2.73 -11.66
CA THR A 54 13.53 1.89 -11.99
C THR A 54 12.23 2.61 -11.65
N TYR A 55 12.15 3.23 -10.47
CA TYR A 55 11.01 4.02 -10.05
C TYR A 55 10.84 5.28 -10.90
N GLU A 56 11.95 5.96 -11.23
CA GLU A 56 11.92 7.12 -12.12
C GLU A 56 11.36 6.75 -13.50
N ARG A 57 11.82 5.64 -14.08
CA ARG A 57 11.26 5.14 -15.35
C ARG A 57 9.76 4.84 -15.26
N TRP A 58 9.29 4.21 -14.19
CA TRP A 58 7.84 4.00 -13.99
C TRP A 58 7.06 5.31 -13.87
N THR A 59 7.66 6.34 -13.29
CA THR A 59 7.04 7.67 -13.16
C THR A 59 6.86 8.33 -14.50
N HIS A 60 7.85 8.21 -15.39
CA HIS A 60 7.81 8.77 -16.74
C HIS A 60 6.89 8.01 -17.69
N SER A 61 6.54 6.75 -17.39
CA SER A 61 5.69 5.93 -18.25
C SER A 61 4.19 6.05 -17.98
N VAL A 62 3.74 6.99 -17.15
CA VAL A 62 2.34 7.15 -16.74
C VAL A 62 1.92 8.63 -16.74
N PRO A 63 0.62 8.96 -16.86
CA PRO A 63 0.10 10.34 -16.77
C PRO A 63 0.49 11.07 -15.48
N GLU A 64 0.47 12.41 -15.49
CA GLU A 64 0.87 13.24 -14.34
C GLU A 64 0.00 13.00 -13.09
N ASP A 65 -1.29 12.74 -13.29
CA ASP A 65 -2.27 12.52 -12.24
C ASP A 65 -2.34 11.08 -11.72
N PHE A 66 -1.60 10.15 -12.33
CA PHE A 66 -1.47 8.77 -11.88
C PHE A 66 -0.78 8.69 -10.50
N ARG A 67 -1.18 7.74 -9.66
CA ARG A 67 -0.66 7.59 -8.29
C ARG A 67 -0.17 6.18 -8.01
N PHE A 68 0.97 6.10 -7.33
CA PHE A 68 1.56 4.84 -6.87
C PHE A 68 1.35 4.68 -5.36
N CYS A 69 0.96 3.47 -4.98
CA CYS A 69 1.20 2.95 -3.65
C CYS A 69 2.43 2.04 -3.69
N VAL A 70 3.32 2.11 -2.71
CA VAL A 70 4.48 1.21 -2.63
C VAL A 70 4.43 0.42 -1.34
N LYS A 71 4.45 -0.90 -1.47
CA LYS A 71 4.49 -1.79 -0.32
C LYS A 71 5.88 -1.76 0.32
N VAL A 72 5.91 -1.53 1.64
CA VAL A 72 7.13 -1.52 2.44
C VAL A 72 7.79 -2.91 2.40
N PRO A 73 9.14 -3.00 2.38
CA PRO A 73 9.86 -4.27 2.26
C PRO A 73 9.47 -5.33 3.31
N ARG A 74 9.57 -6.60 2.93
CA ARG A 74 9.39 -7.74 3.84
C ARG A 74 10.37 -7.70 5.01
N ALA A 75 11.61 -7.28 4.76
CA ALA A 75 12.63 -7.11 5.79
C ALA A 75 12.13 -6.24 6.95
N VAL A 76 11.44 -5.13 6.66
CA VAL A 76 10.92 -4.22 7.68
C VAL A 76 9.72 -4.82 8.43
N THR A 77 8.73 -5.35 7.70
CA THR A 77 7.43 -5.71 8.28
C THR A 77 7.35 -7.13 8.84
N HIS A 78 8.12 -8.07 8.29
CA HIS A 78 8.05 -9.49 8.64
C HIS A 78 9.29 -10.00 9.36
N GLU A 79 10.48 -9.52 8.99
CA GLU A 79 11.75 -10.02 9.54
C GLU A 79 12.15 -9.20 10.78
N HIS A 80 12.29 -7.88 10.63
CA HIS A 80 12.57 -6.94 11.72
C HIS A 80 11.33 -6.55 12.53
N ARG A 81 10.14 -6.86 12.02
CA ARG A 81 8.86 -6.65 12.74
C ARG A 81 8.73 -5.24 13.30
N LEU A 82 9.10 -4.25 12.47
CA LEU A 82 9.08 -2.80 12.74
C LEU A 82 10.18 -2.28 13.69
N ALA A 83 10.97 -3.15 14.32
CA ALA A 83 12.05 -2.74 15.22
C ALA A 83 13.36 -2.48 14.46
N ASP A 84 14.14 -1.48 14.90
CA ASP A 84 15.50 -1.20 14.41
C ASP A 84 15.62 -1.12 12.87
N CYS A 85 14.64 -0.46 12.23
CA CYS A 85 14.50 -0.40 10.78
C CYS A 85 14.99 0.91 10.15
N GLU A 86 15.70 1.78 10.87
CA GLU A 86 16.06 3.13 10.39
C GLU A 86 16.81 3.11 9.06
N ASP A 87 17.89 2.35 8.97
CA ASP A 87 18.70 2.24 7.74
C ASP A 87 17.91 1.58 6.59
N LEU A 88 17.11 0.56 6.90
CA LEU A 88 16.27 -0.14 5.92
C LEU A 88 15.22 0.79 5.32
N ILE A 89 14.57 1.61 6.16
CA ILE A 89 13.59 2.61 5.74
C ILE A 89 14.27 3.73 4.95
N GLY A 90 15.42 4.24 5.41
CA GLY A 90 16.17 5.27 4.70
C GLY A 90 16.55 4.83 3.29
N ALA A 91 17.10 3.62 3.15
CA ALA A 91 17.45 3.04 1.85
C ALA A 91 16.20 2.84 0.96
N PHE A 92 15.13 2.29 1.51
CA PHE A 92 13.87 2.07 0.79
C PHE A 92 13.25 3.38 0.30
N LEU A 93 13.18 4.41 1.14
CA LEU A 93 12.62 5.72 0.78
C LEU A 93 13.51 6.46 -0.23
N GLY A 94 14.84 6.32 -0.14
CA GLY A 94 15.77 6.85 -1.15
C GLY A 94 15.54 6.26 -2.54
N GLN A 95 15.23 4.96 -2.60
CA GLN A 95 14.88 4.24 -3.84
C GLN A 95 13.48 4.64 -4.34
N ALA A 96 12.45 4.43 -3.51
CA ALA A 96 11.05 4.69 -3.86
C ALA A 96 10.77 6.18 -4.14
N GLY A 97 11.59 7.08 -3.60
CA GLY A 97 11.56 8.52 -3.87
C GLY A 97 11.78 8.88 -5.35
N GLY A 98 12.27 7.95 -6.18
CA GLY A 98 12.26 8.10 -7.64
C GLY A 98 10.85 8.28 -8.24
N LEU A 99 9.80 7.94 -7.48
CA LEU A 99 8.40 8.21 -7.84
C LEU A 99 7.99 9.68 -7.70
N GLY A 100 8.77 10.49 -6.98
CA GLY A 100 8.52 11.90 -6.73
C GLY A 100 7.10 12.17 -6.24
N ARG A 101 6.43 13.15 -6.85
CA ARG A 101 5.05 13.55 -6.49
C ARG A 101 3.99 12.48 -6.76
N LYS A 102 4.30 11.43 -7.54
CA LYS A 102 3.37 10.34 -7.82
C LYS A 102 3.37 9.26 -6.74
N LEU A 103 4.34 9.27 -5.81
CA LEU A 103 4.30 8.44 -4.60
C LEU A 103 3.21 8.97 -3.65
N ALA A 104 2.06 8.29 -3.63
CA ALA A 104 0.91 8.74 -2.85
C ALA A 104 0.84 8.06 -1.49
N VAL A 105 1.06 6.74 -1.47
CA VAL A 105 0.83 5.90 -0.30
C VAL A 105 2.02 4.95 -0.09
N LEU A 106 2.44 4.79 1.15
CA LEU A 106 3.23 3.66 1.60
C LEU A 106 2.31 2.65 2.28
N LEU A 107 2.33 1.41 1.80
CA LEU A 107 1.56 0.32 2.40
C LEU A 107 2.45 -0.48 3.37
N VAL A 108 2.08 -0.44 4.64
CA VAL A 108 2.66 -1.22 5.73
C VAL A 108 1.75 -2.41 6.00
N GLN A 109 1.95 -3.52 5.30
CA GLN A 109 1.18 -4.76 5.53
C GLN A 109 1.92 -5.65 6.53
N LEU A 110 1.29 -5.97 7.67
CA LEU A 110 1.88 -6.75 8.74
C LEU A 110 1.47 -8.23 8.68
N PRO A 111 2.34 -9.17 9.09
CA PRO A 111 1.97 -10.58 9.17
C PRO A 111 0.98 -10.83 10.32
N PRO A 112 0.21 -11.93 10.25
CA PRO A 112 -0.70 -12.30 11.33
C PRO A 112 0.01 -12.74 12.61
N SER A 113 1.31 -13.02 12.56
CA SER A 113 2.12 -13.35 13.73
C SER A 113 2.66 -12.12 14.47
N LEU A 114 2.37 -10.90 14.00
CA LEU A 114 2.82 -9.66 14.63
C LEU A 114 1.69 -9.03 15.43
N SER A 115 1.68 -9.26 16.74
CA SER A 115 0.81 -8.55 17.68
C SER A 115 1.21 -7.08 17.80
N PHE A 116 0.23 -6.23 18.10
CA PHE A 116 0.45 -4.84 18.44
C PHE A 116 1.36 -4.73 19.68
N GLU A 117 2.41 -3.92 19.57
CA GLU A 117 3.28 -3.53 20.68
C GLU A 117 3.43 -2.00 20.61
N PRO A 118 2.90 -1.24 21.58
CA PRO A 118 2.82 0.22 21.49
C PRO A 118 4.15 0.91 21.24
N ARG A 119 5.23 0.54 21.94
CA ARG A 119 6.51 1.25 21.88
C ARG A 119 7.22 1.05 20.55
N VAL A 120 7.25 -0.18 20.04
CA VAL A 120 7.81 -0.51 18.72
C VAL A 120 6.98 0.19 17.62
N THR A 121 5.66 0.17 17.75
CA THR A 121 4.76 0.79 16.77
C THR A 121 4.92 2.31 16.73
N GLU A 122 4.99 2.95 17.90
CA GLU A 122 5.25 4.39 18.05
C GLU A 122 6.60 4.77 17.42
N GLY A 123 7.66 4.04 17.76
CA GLY A 123 9.00 4.27 17.20
C GLY A 123 9.01 4.16 15.68
N PHE A 124 8.40 3.12 15.12
CA PHE A 124 8.36 2.88 13.68
C PHE A 124 7.57 3.94 12.91
N PHE A 125 6.35 4.27 13.33
CA PHE A 125 5.55 5.26 12.62
C PHE A 125 6.05 6.68 12.85
N GLY A 126 6.65 6.97 14.00
CA GLY A 126 7.39 8.21 14.26
C GLY A 126 8.57 8.38 13.31
N LEU A 127 9.37 7.33 13.12
CA LEU A 127 10.46 7.29 12.14
C LEU A 127 9.96 7.53 10.70
N LEU A 128 8.95 6.77 10.25
CA LEU A 128 8.38 6.94 8.92
C LEU A 128 7.89 8.37 8.69
N ARG A 129 7.20 8.96 9.68
CA ARG A 129 6.67 10.33 9.58
C ARG A 129 7.75 11.39 9.48
N LYS A 130 8.91 11.18 10.10
CA LYS A 130 10.07 12.08 9.96
C LYS A 130 10.70 12.01 8.57
N GLN A 131 10.66 10.85 7.92
CA GLN A 131 11.36 10.62 6.66
C GLN A 131 10.49 10.75 5.40
N THR A 132 9.15 10.79 5.51
CA THR A 132 8.27 10.90 4.33
C THR A 132 7.01 11.73 4.54
N GLY A 133 6.67 12.53 3.52
CA GLY A 133 5.37 13.21 3.41
C GLY A 133 4.26 12.36 2.80
N SER A 134 4.56 11.11 2.38
CA SER A 134 3.57 10.22 1.78
C SER A 134 2.47 9.85 2.78
N LYS A 135 1.25 9.60 2.30
CA LYS A 135 0.24 8.99 3.15
C LYS A 135 0.66 7.56 3.51
N ILE A 136 0.23 7.06 4.66
CA ILE A 136 0.59 5.71 5.11
C ILE A 136 -0.70 4.95 5.36
N ALA A 137 -0.78 3.74 4.80
CA ALA A 137 -1.83 2.78 5.06
C ALA A 137 -1.21 1.57 5.77
N CYS A 138 -1.76 1.18 6.92
CA CYS A 138 -1.36 -0.02 7.66
C CYS A 138 -2.42 -1.10 7.51
N GLU A 139 -2.02 -2.28 7.02
CA GLU A 139 -2.86 -3.48 7.00
C GLU A 139 -2.37 -4.47 8.05
N PRO A 140 -2.85 -4.37 9.31
CA PRO A 140 -2.57 -5.39 10.31
C PRO A 140 -3.40 -6.65 10.05
N ARG A 141 -2.87 -7.80 10.50
CA ARG A 141 -3.53 -9.11 10.34
C ARG A 141 -3.69 -9.90 11.64
N HIS A 142 -3.27 -9.31 12.77
CA HIS A 142 -3.41 -9.86 14.12
C HIS A 142 -4.47 -9.08 14.89
N ALA A 143 -5.27 -9.77 15.72
CA ALA A 143 -6.45 -9.21 16.39
C ALA A 143 -6.16 -7.99 17.29
N SER A 144 -5.02 -7.98 17.99
CA SER A 144 -4.67 -6.89 18.90
C SER A 144 -4.46 -5.52 18.24
N TRP A 145 -4.34 -5.45 16.92
CA TRP A 145 -4.28 -4.17 16.19
C TRP A 145 -5.66 -3.52 15.95
N PHE A 146 -6.73 -4.22 16.31
CA PHE A 146 -8.11 -3.75 16.14
C PHE A 146 -8.72 -3.27 17.47
N GLU A 147 -7.88 -3.13 18.50
CA GLU A 147 -8.23 -2.55 19.80
C GLU A 147 -8.08 -1.02 19.76
N GLN A 148 -8.71 -0.34 20.72
CA GLN A 148 -8.80 1.13 20.76
C GLN A 148 -7.42 1.81 20.81
N ASP A 149 -6.47 1.26 21.59
CA ASP A 149 -5.14 1.85 21.75
C ASP A 149 -4.33 1.83 20.44
N ALA A 150 -4.44 0.74 19.67
CA ALA A 150 -3.80 0.63 18.37
C ALA A 150 -4.38 1.65 17.39
N ASP A 151 -5.70 1.79 17.36
CA ASP A 151 -6.38 2.74 16.47
C ASP A 151 -6.06 4.21 16.83
N ALA A 152 -6.00 4.52 18.13
CA ALA A 152 -5.59 5.83 18.62
C ALA A 152 -4.15 6.17 18.23
N LEU A 153 -3.22 5.23 18.38
CA LEU A 153 -1.83 5.41 17.98
C LEU A 153 -1.71 5.64 16.46
N LEU A 154 -2.36 4.80 15.64
CA LEU A 154 -2.38 4.98 14.19
C LEU A 154 -2.94 6.35 13.81
N THR A 155 -4.02 6.80 14.46
CA THR A 155 -4.61 8.13 14.26
C THR A 155 -3.62 9.25 14.61
N GLY A 156 -2.93 9.15 15.75
CA GLY A 156 -1.93 10.13 16.20
C GLY A 156 -0.79 10.31 15.19
N PHE A 157 -0.34 9.21 14.56
CA PHE A 157 0.65 9.25 13.49
C PHE A 157 0.07 9.45 12.09
N ARG A 158 -1.21 9.81 11.95
CA ARG A 158 -1.87 10.01 10.65
C ARG A 158 -1.80 8.77 9.73
N VAL A 159 -1.89 7.58 10.29
CA VAL A 159 -1.86 6.30 9.56
C VAL A 159 -3.29 5.78 9.42
N ALA A 160 -3.70 5.50 8.19
CA ALA A 160 -4.99 4.86 7.94
C ALA A 160 -4.88 3.35 8.14
N ARG A 161 -5.86 2.74 8.81
CA ARG A 161 -5.99 1.30 8.89
C ARG A 161 -6.77 0.80 7.68
N VAL A 162 -6.17 -0.12 6.93
CA VAL A 162 -6.73 -0.70 5.71
C VAL A 162 -8.00 -1.49 6.04
N ALA A 163 -9.04 -1.27 5.23
CA ALA A 163 -10.17 -2.18 5.11
C ALA A 163 -9.81 -3.30 4.14
N ALA A 164 -9.77 -4.54 4.60
CA ALA A 164 -9.39 -5.69 3.80
C ALA A 164 -10.58 -6.63 3.60
N ASP A 165 -10.71 -7.16 2.39
CA ASP A 165 -11.64 -8.24 2.08
C ASP A 165 -10.89 -9.40 1.39
N PRO A 166 -11.09 -10.66 1.81
CA PRO A 166 -11.83 -11.06 3.00
C PRO A 166 -11.11 -10.63 4.28
N ALA A 167 -11.90 -10.20 5.27
CA ALA A 167 -11.40 -9.74 6.55
C ALA A 167 -10.95 -10.93 7.42
N ARG A 168 -9.67 -10.97 7.82
CA ARG A 168 -9.17 -12.02 8.75
C ARG A 168 -9.74 -11.90 10.16
N VAL A 169 -10.15 -10.69 10.53
CA VAL A 169 -10.85 -10.33 11.76
C VAL A 169 -12.00 -9.42 11.33
N PRO A 170 -13.23 -9.54 11.88
CA PRO A 170 -14.38 -8.75 11.41
C PRO A 170 -14.12 -7.23 11.34
N ALA A 171 -13.42 -6.68 12.34
CA ALA A 171 -13.04 -5.27 12.39
C ALA A 171 -12.09 -4.83 11.25
N ALA A 172 -11.45 -5.77 10.56
CA ALA A 172 -10.61 -5.50 9.39
C ALA A 172 -11.41 -5.20 8.13
N ALA A 173 -12.71 -5.49 8.09
CA ALA A 173 -13.57 -5.19 6.94
C ALA A 173 -13.88 -3.68 6.80
N THR A 174 -13.70 -2.91 7.88
CA THR A 174 -14.05 -1.48 7.93
C THR A 174 -12.79 -0.62 8.09
N PRO A 175 -12.66 0.48 7.33
CA PRO A 175 -11.51 1.38 7.47
C PRO A 175 -11.54 2.10 8.82
N SER A 176 -10.37 2.42 9.37
CA SER A 176 -10.24 3.11 10.66
C SER A 176 -8.89 3.81 10.77
N GLY A 177 -8.50 4.27 11.96
CA GLY A 177 -7.30 5.09 12.16
C GLY A 177 -7.51 6.49 11.59
N TRP A 178 -6.48 7.04 10.96
CA TRP A 178 -6.54 8.42 10.47
C TRP A 178 -7.52 8.61 9.28
N PRO A 179 -8.56 9.45 9.41
CA PRO A 179 -9.60 9.59 8.38
C PRO A 179 -9.17 10.37 7.13
N GLY A 180 -7.96 10.97 7.11
CA GLY A 180 -7.42 11.67 5.93
C GLY A 180 -7.05 10.77 4.74
N LEU A 181 -7.14 9.44 4.94
CA LEU A 181 -7.05 8.42 3.91
C LEU A 181 -8.01 7.28 4.24
N VAL A 182 -8.82 6.88 3.26
CA VAL A 182 -9.55 5.61 3.30
C VAL A 182 -8.89 4.69 2.28
N TYR A 183 -8.50 3.49 2.70
CA TYR A 183 -7.77 2.55 1.85
C TYR A 183 -8.38 1.15 1.93
N PHE A 184 -8.87 0.65 0.81
CA PHE A 184 -9.43 -0.69 0.67
C PHE A 184 -8.45 -1.61 -0.04
N ARG A 185 -8.34 -2.87 0.39
CA ARG A 185 -7.62 -3.94 -0.31
C ARG A 185 -8.52 -5.15 -0.45
N LEU A 186 -8.96 -5.37 -1.69
CA LEU A 186 -9.81 -6.49 -2.09
C LEU A 186 -8.91 -7.60 -2.61
N HIS A 187 -8.84 -8.71 -1.88
CA HIS A 187 -7.98 -9.84 -2.18
C HIS A 187 -8.72 -10.98 -2.89
N GLY A 188 -10.03 -10.92 -3.04
CA GLY A 188 -10.85 -11.93 -3.72
C GLY A 188 -11.47 -12.96 -2.77
N ALA A 189 -12.73 -13.31 -3.03
CA ALA A 189 -13.51 -14.29 -2.26
C ALA A 189 -14.29 -15.21 -3.23
N PRO A 190 -14.47 -16.51 -2.94
CA PRO A 190 -14.08 -17.20 -1.71
C PRO A 190 -12.59 -17.57 -1.63
N ARG A 191 -11.87 -17.59 -2.77
CA ARG A 191 -10.44 -17.94 -2.80
C ARG A 191 -9.58 -16.70 -3.07
N ILE A 192 -8.87 -16.27 -2.03
CA ILE A 192 -7.93 -15.15 -2.05
C ILE A 192 -6.95 -15.27 -3.23
N TYR A 193 -6.89 -14.23 -4.05
CA TYR A 193 -6.10 -14.01 -5.26
C TYR A 193 -6.50 -14.83 -6.50
N TYR A 194 -7.59 -15.59 -6.43
CA TYR A 194 -8.06 -16.42 -7.55
C TYR A 194 -9.49 -16.11 -7.97
N SER A 195 -10.33 -15.70 -7.03
CA SER A 195 -11.74 -15.43 -7.30
C SER A 195 -11.97 -13.99 -7.74
N ASP A 196 -12.82 -13.83 -8.76
CA ASP A 196 -13.44 -12.54 -9.09
C ASP A 196 -14.55 -12.25 -8.05
N TYR A 197 -14.88 -10.98 -7.82
CA TYR A 197 -16.05 -10.60 -7.04
C TYR A 197 -17.29 -10.63 -7.93
N ASP A 198 -18.42 -11.07 -7.36
CA ASP A 198 -19.72 -10.99 -8.03
C ASP A 198 -20.13 -9.53 -8.25
N THR A 199 -21.00 -9.30 -9.24
CA THR A 199 -21.47 -7.96 -9.63
C THR A 199 -22.66 -7.45 -8.82
N ASP A 200 -23.15 -8.25 -7.89
CA ASP A 200 -24.40 -8.06 -7.14
C ASP A 200 -24.18 -7.35 -5.79
#